data_AF-A0A441ZA70-F1
#
_entry.id   AF-A0A441ZA70-F1
#
_cell.length_a   1.000
_cell.length_b   1.000
_cell.length_c   1.000
_cell.angle_alpha   90.00
_cell.angle_beta   90.00
_cell.angle_gamma   90.00
#
_symmetry.space_group_name_H-M   'P 1'
#
loop_
_entity.id
_entity.type
_entity.pdbx_description
1 polymer ?
#
loop_
_entity_poly.entity_id
_entity_poly.type
_entity_poly.pdbx_seq_one_letter_code
_entity_poly.pdbx_strand_id
1 'polypeptide(L)' 'MGWAQGGGSGWVLLTYSSRDRKLVNAWAADHTTTIAGGVPILAFDMYKHTYHIDFGAKA' A
#
# COMPACT_ATOMS: atom_id res chain seq x y z
N MET A 1 -5.38 0.72 -8.32
CA MET A 1 -4.68 1.70 -7.47
C MET A 1 -5.59 2.04 -6.30
N GLY A 2 -5.20 1.67 -5.07
CA GLY A 2 -5.84 2.01 -3.79
C GLY A 2 -7.33 1.62 -3.62
N TRP A 3 -7.63 0.41 -3.17
CA TRP A 3 -9.00 -0.04 -2.85
C TRP A 3 -9.42 0.34 -1.40
N ALA A 4 -8.87 1.45 -0.90
CA ALA A 4 -9.00 1.88 0.49
C ALA A 4 -10.44 2.28 0.86
N GLN A 5 -11.28 2.63 -0.11
CA GLN A 5 -12.72 2.79 0.06
C GLN A 5 -13.48 1.72 -0.73
N GLY A 6 -13.71 0.59 -0.06
CA GLY A 6 -14.67 -0.43 -0.50
C GLY A 6 -14.11 -1.79 -0.90
N GLY A 7 -12.78 -1.98 -0.94
CA GLY A 7 -12.20 -3.18 -1.53
C GLY A 7 -11.13 -3.94 -0.73
N GLY A 8 -10.71 -3.45 0.44
CA GLY A 8 -9.90 -4.22 1.40
C GLY A 8 -8.80 -3.42 2.10
N SER A 9 -8.46 -3.85 3.32
CA SER A 9 -7.30 -3.34 4.08
C SER A 9 -5.98 -3.75 3.44
N GLY A 10 -4.89 -3.03 3.71
CA GLY A 10 -3.57 -3.41 3.25
C GLY A 10 -2.62 -2.21 3.17
N TRP A 11 -1.58 -2.34 2.35
CA TRP A 11 -0.56 -1.31 2.15
C TRP A 11 -0.60 -0.77 0.73
N VAL A 12 -0.27 0.51 0.58
CA VAL A 12 0.20 1.04 -0.71
C VAL A 12 1.70 1.28 -0.58
N LEU A 13 2.49 0.59 -1.40
CA LEU A 13 3.94 0.67 -1.41
C LEU A 13 4.41 1.39 -2.67
N LEU A 14 5.26 2.40 -2.50
CA LEU A 14 6.08 2.92 -3.59
C LEU A 14 7.39 2.13 -3.60
N THR A 15 7.62 1.42 -4.69
CA THR A 15 8.73 0.46 -4.81
C THR A 15 9.51 0.74 -6.08
N TYR A 16 10.84 0.72 -6.00
CA TYR A 16 11.70 0.78 -7.18
C TYR A 16 11.93 -0.63 -7.74
N SER A 17 11.58 -0.83 -9.02
CA SER A 17 11.94 -2.02 -9.80
C SER A 17 13.26 -1.76 -10.50
N SER A 18 14.32 -2.45 -10.09
CA SER A 18 15.62 -2.39 -10.77
C SER A 18 15.57 -3.00 -12.17
N ARG A 19 14.75 -4.05 -12.35
CA ARG A 19 14.51 -4.71 -13.63
C ARG A 19 13.97 -3.73 -14.67
N ASP A 20 12.96 -2.94 -14.28
CA ASP A 20 12.27 -2.05 -15.21
C ASP A 20 12.78 -0.61 -15.17
N ARG A 21 13.67 -0.31 -14.21
CA ARG A 21 14.20 1.03 -13.87
C ARG A 21 13.09 2.05 -13.67
N LYS A 22 12.09 1.67 -12.89
CA LYS A 22 10.87 2.47 -12.65
C LYS A 22 10.44 2.43 -11.20
N LEU A 23 9.77 3.50 -10.79
CA LEU A 23 8.98 3.54 -9.57
C LEU A 23 7.58 3.00 -9.86
N VAL A 24 7.11 2.11 -9.00
CA VAL A 24 5.79 1.47 -9.10
C VAL A 24 5.06 1.69 -7.80
N ASN A 25 3.83 2.20 -7.88
CA ASN A 25 2.90 2.13 -6.77
C ASN A 25 2.16 0.79 -6.83
N ALA A 26 2.36 -0.04 -5.81
CA ALA A 26 1.76 -1.37 -5.70
C ALA A 26 0.85 -1.43 -4.48
N TRP A 27 -0.25 -2.18 -4.60
CA TRP A 27 -1.06 -2.55 -3.45
C TRP A 27 -0.60 -3.91 -2.93
N ALA A 28 -0.49 -4.03 -1.61
CA ALA A 28 -0.25 -5.28 -0.91
C ALA A 28 -1.42 -5.59 0.00
N ALA A 29 -1.99 -6.79 -0.14
CA ALA A 29 -3.17 -7.21 0.61
C ALA A 29 -2.85 -7.49 2.10
N ASP A 30 -1.60 -7.80 2.42
CA ASP A 30 -1.13 -8.12 3.76
C ASP A 30 0.32 -7.67 3.98
N HIS A 31 0.87 -8.02 5.14
CA HIS A 31 2.21 -7.66 5.58
C HIS A 31 3.34 -8.44 4.88
N THR A 32 3.01 -9.42 4.04
CA THR A 32 3.95 -10.35 3.43
C THR A 32 4.03 -10.23 1.90
N THR A 33 3.03 -9.56 1.29
CA THR A 33 2.93 -9.40 -0.15
C THR A 33 3.68 -8.18 -0.62
N THR A 34 4.61 -8.31 -1.57
CA THR A 34 5.34 -7.18 -2.17
C THR A 34 5.67 -7.45 -3.64
N ILE A 35 6.19 -6.44 -4.37
CA ILE A 35 6.77 -6.66 -5.70
C ILE A 35 8.08 -7.46 -5.56
N ALA A 36 8.13 -8.62 -6.21
CA ALA A 36 9.31 -9.48 -6.22
C ALA A 36 10.54 -8.73 -6.77
N GLY A 37 11.62 -8.72 -5.96
CA GLY A 37 12.88 -8.05 -6.30
C GLY A 37 12.80 -6.52 -6.32
N GLY A 38 11.67 -5.95 -5.90
CA GLY A 38 11.53 -4.51 -5.72
C GLY A 38 12.15 -4.02 -4.41
N VAL A 39 12.63 -2.78 -4.40
CA VAL A 39 13.13 -2.11 -3.20
C VAL A 39 12.06 -1.13 -2.71
N PRO A 40 11.38 -1.39 -1.58
CA PRO A 40 10.39 -0.47 -1.03
C PRO A 40 11.05 0.83 -0.58
N ILE A 41 10.41 1.97 -0.89
CA ILE A 41 10.90 3.31 -0.52
C ILE A 41 9.93 4.00 0.43
N LEU A 42 8.62 3.85 0.20
CA LEU A 42 7.57 4.43 1.04
C LEU A 42 6.43 3.42 1.23
N ALA A 43 5.88 3.38 2.43
CA ALA A 43 4.71 2.57 2.77
C ALA A 43 3.60 3.45 3.35
N PHE A 44 2.40 3.34 2.79
CA PHE A 44 1.16 3.87 3.34
C PHE A 44 0.34 2.73 3.93
N ASP A 45 0.07 2.83 5.23
CA ASP A 45 -0.79 1.89 5.95
C ASP A 45 -2.26 2.25 5.73
N MET A 46 -3.00 1.39 5.03
CA MET A 46 -4.43 1.56 4.74
C MET A 46 -5.31 0.61 5.55
N TYR A 47 -4.81 0.02 6.63
CA TYR A 47 -5.67 -0.67 7.59
C TYR A 47 -6.55 0.32 8.34
N LYS A 48 -7.81 -0.05 8.59
CA LYS A 48 -8.76 0.82 9.30
C LYS A 48 -8.21 1.34 10.64
N HIS A 49 -7.40 0.54 11.34
CA HIS A 49 -6.87 0.94 12.64
C HIS A 49 -5.94 2.15 12.58
N THR A 50 -5.35 2.51 11.42
CA THR A 50 -4.42 3.64 11.33
C THR A 50 -5.10 4.99 11.13
N TYR A 51 -6.35 5.02 10.67
CA TYR A 51 -7.06 6.26 10.37
C TYR A 51 -8.43 6.38 11.04
N HIS A 52 -8.95 5.31 11.66
CA HIS A 52 -10.32 5.32 12.19
C HIS A 52 -10.54 6.35 13.31
N ILE A 53 -9.53 6.61 14.15
CA ILE A 53 -9.63 7.57 15.26
C ILE A 53 -9.84 8.99 14.71
N ASP A 54 -9.09 9.36 13.68
CA ASP A 54 -9.08 10.72 13.16
C ASP A 54 -10.18 10.98 12.11
N PHE A 55 -10.55 9.96 11.33
CA PHE A 55 -11.44 10.12 10.16
C PHE A 55 -12.74 9.31 10.22
N GLY A 56 -12.92 8.42 11.21
CA GLY A 56 -14.13 7.64 11.39
C GLY A 56 -14.53 6.82 10.15
N ALA A 57 -15.84 6.72 9.88
CA ALA A 57 -16.37 6.03 8.70
C ALA A 57 -16.43 6.91 7.43
N LYS A 58 -15.88 8.14 7.48
CA LYS A 58 -15.81 9.05 6.33
C LYS A 58 -14.55 8.84 5.47
N ALA A 59 -13.67 7.95 5.92
CA ALA A 59 -12.45 7.56 5.23
C ALA A 59 -12.73 6.78 3.95
#